data_AF-A0AAQ2EPD0-F1
#
_entry.id   AF-A0AAQ2EPD0-F1
#
_cell.length_a   1.000
_cell.length_b   1.000
_cell.length_c   1.000
_cell.angle_alpha   90.00
_cell.angle_beta   90.00
_cell.angle_gamma   90.00
#
_symmetry.space_group_name_H-M   'P 1'
#
loop_
_entity.id
_entity.type
_entity.pdbx_description
1 polymer ?
#
loop_
_entity_poly.entity_id
_entity_poly.type
_entity_poly.pdbx_seq_one_letter_code
_entity_poly.pdbx_strand_id
1 'polypeptide(L)'
;ADFNFQTLHSADALYTKVKNQPLAIMSADCLPILFASHDGHEVAAVHGGWRGLEKGIIKNTLACFSAPSKQIYAWLGPAIGAELFEVGDEVASRFIAKSPLFKEAFKLQSNKK
;
A
#
# COMPACT_ATOMS: atom_id res chain seq x y z
N ALA A 1 16.57 9.00 18.02
CA ALA A 1 15.51 9.99 18.27
C ALA A 1 14.47 9.29 19.10
N ASP A 2 14.19 9.78 20.30
CA ASP A 2 13.19 9.19 21.19
C ASP A 2 11.80 9.36 20.57
N PHE A 3 11.17 8.26 20.20
CA PHE A 3 9.83 8.27 19.62
C PHE A 3 8.83 8.63 20.73
N ASN A 4 8.15 9.78 20.58
CA ASN A 4 7.14 10.20 21.55
C ASN A 4 5.80 9.51 21.24
N PHE A 5 5.44 8.52 22.06
CA PHE A 5 4.17 7.79 21.95
C PHE A 5 2.91 8.65 22.19
N GLN A 6 3.04 9.88 22.69
CA GLN A 6 1.91 10.79 22.84
C GLN A 6 1.65 11.65 21.61
N THR A 7 2.57 11.68 20.64
CA THR A 7 2.38 12.44 19.40
C THR A 7 1.67 11.57 18.37
N LEU A 8 0.48 12.00 17.95
CA LEU A 8 -0.21 11.40 16.82
C LEU A 8 0.41 11.90 15.51
N HIS A 9 0.93 10.97 14.71
CA HIS A 9 1.44 11.24 13.38
C HIS A 9 0.38 10.87 12.32
N SER A 10 0.17 11.75 11.34
CA SER A 10 -0.69 11.45 10.19
C SER A 10 0.13 10.75 9.11
N ALA A 11 -0.13 9.45 8.89
CA ALA A 11 0.55 8.64 7.88
C ALA A 11 -0.28 7.39 7.52
N ASP A 12 -0.05 6.85 6.32
CA ASP A 12 -0.64 5.58 5.84
C ASP A 12 0.39 4.45 5.67
N ALA A 13 1.66 4.71 6.01
CA ALA A 13 2.72 3.72 5.95
C ALA A 13 3.70 3.91 7.12
N LEU A 14 4.16 2.79 7.65
CA LEU A 14 5.19 2.72 8.67
C LEU A 14 6.35 1.90 8.13
N TYR A 15 7.59 2.31 8.45
CA TYR A 15 8.82 1.59 8.12
C TYR A 15 9.70 1.55 9.36
N THR A 16 10.42 0.45 9.57
CA THR A 16 11.43 0.37 10.62
C THR A 16 12.57 -0.58 10.28
N LYS A 17 13.72 -0.29 10.87
CA LYS A 17 14.89 -1.18 11.00
C LYS A 17 15.22 -1.49 12.47
N VAL A 18 14.39 -1.00 13.39
CA VAL A 18 14.57 -1.16 14.83
C VAL A 18 14.01 -2.51 15.24
N LYS A 19 14.85 -3.35 15.83
CA LYS A 19 14.43 -4.66 16.36
C LYS A 19 13.38 -4.46 17.46
N ASN A 20 12.44 -5.41 17.55
CA ASN A 20 11.37 -5.43 18.55
C ASN A 20 10.42 -4.21 18.50
N GLN A 21 10.31 -3.53 17.36
CA GLN A 21 9.34 -2.47 17.14
C GLN A 21 8.23 -2.95 16.18
N PRO A 22 7.08 -3.40 16.69
CA PRO A 22 6.00 -3.87 15.84
C PRO A 22 5.40 -2.70 15.05
N LEU A 23 5.01 -2.98 13.80
CA LEU A 23 4.27 -2.06 12.96
C LEU A 23 2.81 -2.53 12.88
N ALA A 24 1.87 -1.58 12.92
CA ALA A 24 0.46 -1.87 12.79
C ALA A 24 -0.20 -0.89 11.83
N ILE A 25 -1.08 -1.42 11.00
CA ILE A 25 -2.04 -0.67 10.20
C ILE A 25 -3.43 -1.22 10.48
N MET A 26 -4.45 -0.39 10.28
CA MET A 26 -5.85 -0.81 10.39
C MET A 26 -6.47 -0.73 9.01
N SER A 27 -7.28 -1.74 8.67
CA SER A 27 -8.01 -1.79 7.42
C SER A 27 -9.39 -2.40 7.63
N ALA A 28 -10.35 -1.87 6.91
CA ALA A 28 -11.57 -2.55 6.51
C ALA A 28 -11.70 -2.27 5.01
N ASP A 29 -11.69 -3.32 4.20
CA ASP A 29 -11.66 -3.30 2.73
C ASP A 29 -10.36 -2.83 2.05
N CYS A 30 -9.71 -1.77 2.55
CA CYS A 30 -8.44 -1.30 1.96
C CYS A 30 -7.32 -2.34 2.05
N LEU A 31 -6.40 -2.36 1.07
CA LEU A 31 -5.37 -3.39 0.95
C LEU A 31 -4.22 -3.22 1.96
N PRO A 32 -4.03 -4.14 2.93
CA PRO A 32 -2.83 -4.17 3.75
C PRO A 32 -1.65 -4.68 2.93
N ILE A 33 -0.52 -3.99 2.96
CA ILE A 33 0.71 -4.47 2.32
C ILE A 33 1.83 -4.50 3.36
N LEU A 34 2.42 -5.67 3.55
CA LEU A 34 3.62 -5.84 4.38
C LEU A 34 4.83 -6.00 3.48
N PHE A 35 5.90 -5.27 3.79
CA PHE A 35 7.19 -5.42 3.13
C PHE A 35 8.24 -5.92 4.12
N ALA A 36 9.15 -6.77 3.65
CA ALA A 36 10.32 -7.20 4.40
C ALA A 36 11.52 -7.36 3.46
N SER A 37 12.69 -6.86 3.86
CA SER A 37 13.94 -7.18 3.17
C SER A 37 14.27 -8.66 3.34
N HIS A 38 15.01 -9.23 2.40
CA HIS A 38 15.37 -10.65 2.38
C HIS A 38 16.20 -11.08 3.60
N ASP A 39 17.03 -10.17 4.12
CA ASP A 39 17.81 -10.37 5.34
C ASP A 39 17.00 -10.16 6.65
N GLY A 40 15.75 -9.71 6.54
CA GLY A 40 14.86 -9.45 7.67
C GLY A 40 15.21 -8.22 8.51
N HIS A 41 16.10 -7.33 8.04
CA HIS A 41 16.53 -6.15 8.79
C HIS A 41 15.63 -4.93 8.61
N GLU A 42 14.87 -4.87 7.53
CA GLU A 42 13.99 -3.75 7.20
C GLU A 42 12.57 -4.27 6.96
N VAL A 43 11.58 -3.64 7.59
CA VAL A 43 10.17 -4.00 7.41
C VAL A 43 9.31 -2.76 7.27
N ALA A 44 8.18 -2.89 6.57
CA ALA A 44 7.18 -1.85 6.47
C ALA A 44 5.75 -2.41 6.47
N ALA A 45 4.80 -1.61 6.92
CA ALA A 45 3.37 -1.89 6.86
C ALA A 45 2.66 -0.70 6.22
N VAL A 46 1.81 -0.97 5.22
CA VAL A 46 1.18 0.05 4.37
C VAL A 46 -0.32 -0.17 4.28
N HIS A 47 -1.07 0.88 4.59
CA HIS A 47 -2.50 0.97 4.35
C HIS A 47 -2.74 1.39 2.89
N GLY A 48 -3.00 0.40 2.04
CA GLY A 48 -3.17 0.54 0.59
C GLY A 48 -4.61 0.85 0.17
N GLY A 49 -5.17 1.97 0.65
CA GLY A 49 -6.41 2.50 0.07
C GLY A 49 -6.18 3.00 -1.37
N TRP A 50 -7.21 2.97 -2.23
CA TRP A 50 -7.06 3.31 -3.66
C TRP A 50 -6.44 4.71 -3.89
N ARG A 51 -6.75 5.69 -3.03
CA ARG A 51 -6.15 7.04 -3.09
C ARG A 51 -4.66 7.03 -2.79
N GLY A 52 -4.22 6.24 -1.79
CA GLY A 52 -2.81 6.09 -1.43
C GLY A 52 -2.04 5.34 -2.51
N LEU A 53 -2.63 4.27 -3.04
CA LEU A 53 -2.08 3.50 -4.16
C LEU A 53 -1.90 4.38 -5.40
N GLU A 54 -2.95 5.14 -5.78
CA GLU A 54 -2.88 6.11 -6.88
C GLU A 54 -1.77 7.13 -6.64
N LYS A 55 -1.66 7.68 -5.43
CA LYS A 55 -0.61 8.65 -5.07
C LYS A 55 0.80 8.06 -4.90
N GLY A 56 0.97 6.75 -5.11
CA GLY A 56 2.28 6.10 -5.14
C GLY A 56 2.81 5.71 -3.76
N ILE A 57 1.95 5.41 -2.78
CA ILE A 57 2.38 5.02 -1.43
C ILE A 57 3.37 3.85 -1.45
N ILE A 58 3.19 2.85 -2.33
CA ILE A 58 4.14 1.73 -2.50
C ILE A 58 5.55 2.23 -2.85
N LYS A 59 5.65 3.10 -3.86
CA LYS A 59 6.94 3.67 -4.28
C LYS A 59 7.56 4.50 -3.15
N ASN A 60 6.75 5.29 -2.45
CA ASN A 60 7.22 6.12 -1.34
C ASN A 60 7.74 5.25 -0.19
N THR A 61 7.07 4.14 0.15
CA THR A 61 7.53 3.19 1.16
C THR A 61 8.81 2.49 0.74
N LEU A 62 8.90 2.01 -0.50
CA LEU A 62 10.11 1.33 -1.00
C LEU A 62 11.33 2.25 -1.05
N ALA A 63 11.13 3.56 -1.21
CA ALA A 63 12.21 4.54 -1.15
C ALA A 63 12.84 4.69 0.26
N CYS A 64 12.17 4.18 1.31
CA CYS A 64 12.74 4.13 2.66
C CYS A 64 13.68 2.94 2.87
N PHE A 65 13.60 1.90 2.04
CA PHE A 65 14.46 0.73 2.15
C PHE A 65 15.85 1.01 1.60
N SER A 66 16.87 0.51 2.30
CA SER A 66 18.24 0.46 1.78
C SER A 66 18.46 -0.79 0.93
N ALA A 67 17.75 -1.88 1.23
CA ALA A 67 17.74 -3.10 0.44
C ALA A 67 17.34 -2.85 -1.02
N PRO A 68 18.00 -3.49 -2.01
CA PRO A 68 17.57 -3.44 -3.40
C PRO A 68 16.14 -3.96 -3.55
N SER A 69 15.32 -3.35 -4.40
CA SER A 69 13.90 -3.74 -4.58
C SER A 69 13.70 -5.22 -4.90
N LYS A 70 14.62 -5.85 -5.64
CA LYS A 70 14.62 -7.29 -5.95
C LYS A 70 14.81 -8.21 -4.73
N GLN A 71 15.21 -7.65 -3.59
CA GLN A 71 15.40 -8.34 -2.32
C GLN A 71 14.35 -7.91 -1.28
N ILE A 72 13.27 -7.26 -1.71
CA ILE A 72 12.16 -6.89 -0.84
C ILE A 72 10.98 -7.80 -1.18
N TYR A 73 10.52 -8.57 -0.20
CA TYR A 73 9.29 -9.32 -0.29
C TYR A 73 8.11 -8.41 0.00
N ALA A 74 7.02 -8.61 -0.73
CA ALA A 74 5.74 -7.97 -0.49
C ALA A 74 4.69 -9.04 -0.22
N TRP A 75 3.95 -8.90 0.87
CA TRP A 75 2.76 -9.69 1.15
C TRP A 75 1.53 -8.80 1.02
N LEU A 76 0.58 -9.24 0.19
CA LEU A 76 -0.71 -8.58 -0.01
C LEU A 76 -1.71 -9.24 0.94
N GLY A 77 -2.17 -8.48 1.94
CA GLY A 77 -3.10 -8.96 2.95
C GLY A 77 -4.56 -8.99 2.48
N PRO A 78 -5.47 -9.46 3.35
CA PRO A 78 -6.90 -9.49 3.05
C PRO A 78 -7.45 -8.09 2.74
N ALA A 79 -8.17 -7.97 1.63
CA ALA A 79 -8.77 -6.74 1.15
C ALA A 79 -10.10 -7.05 0.44
N ILE A 80 -10.86 -6.02 0.09
CA ILE A 80 -12.02 -6.21 -0.79
C ILE A 80 -11.55 -6.76 -2.15
N GLY A 81 -12.15 -7.86 -2.59
CA GLY A 81 -11.79 -8.52 -3.83
C GLY A 81 -12.31 -7.81 -5.07
N ALA A 82 -11.70 -8.08 -6.23
CA ALA A 82 -12.06 -7.45 -7.51
C ALA A 82 -13.53 -7.67 -7.93
N GLU A 83 -14.17 -8.75 -7.46
CA GLU A 83 -15.58 -9.04 -7.73
C GLU A 83 -16.54 -8.15 -6.94
N LEU A 84 -16.10 -7.57 -5.82
CA LEU A 84 -16.93 -6.79 -4.90
C LEU A 84 -16.51 -5.31 -4.84
N PHE A 85 -15.31 -4.96 -5.30
CA PHE A 85 -14.82 -3.59 -5.25
C PHE A 85 -15.27 -2.76 -6.45
N GLU A 86 -16.53 -2.32 -6.40
CA GLU A 86 -17.08 -1.39 -7.39
C GLU A 86 -16.56 0.04 -7.14
N VAL A 87 -16.07 0.69 -8.19
CA VAL A 87 -15.57 2.06 -8.16
C VAL A 87 -16.06 2.81 -9.39
N GLY A 88 -16.28 4.12 -9.28
CA GLY A 88 -16.69 4.91 -10.44
C GLY A 88 -15.56 5.11 -11.46
N ASP A 89 -15.94 5.55 -12.66
CA ASP A 89 -15.04 5.85 -13.78
C ASP A 89 -13.90 6.81 -13.41
N GLU A 90 -14.10 7.69 -12.42
CA GLU A 90 -13.08 8.61 -11.93
C GLU A 90 -11.89 7.90 -11.30
N VAL A 91 -12.11 6.75 -10.65
CA VAL A 91 -11.03 5.97 -10.04
C VAL A 91 -10.22 5.29 -11.14
N ALA A 92 -10.88 4.56 -12.04
CA ALA A 92 -10.23 3.88 -13.15
C ALA A 92 -9.42 4.85 -14.01
N SER A 93 -9.99 6.00 -14.34
CA SER A 93 -9.34 7.04 -15.15
C SER A 93 -8.06 7.57 -14.50
N ARG A 94 -8.05 7.75 -13.16
CA ARG A 94 -6.86 8.23 -12.43
C ARG A 94 -5.72 7.22 -12.44
N PHE A 95 -6.01 5.92 -12.40
CA PHE A 95 -4.99 4.88 -12.55
C PHE A 95 -4.50 4.80 -14.00
N ILE A 96 -5.41 4.71 -14.98
CA ILE A 96 -5.05 4.59 -16.41
C ILE A 96 -4.21 5.78 -16.90
N ALA A 97 -4.48 6.99 -16.39
CA ALA A 97 -3.67 8.17 -16.68
C ALA A 97 -2.20 8.07 -16.23
N LYS A 98 -1.89 7.20 -15.25
CA LYS A 98 -0.50 6.93 -14.82
C LYS A 98 0.18 5.89 -15.69
N SER A 99 -0.57 4.89 -16.15
CA SER A 99 -0.07 3.86 -17.07
C SER A 99 -1.24 3.15 -17.75
N PRO A 100 -1.21 2.98 -19.09
CA PRO A 100 -2.21 2.21 -19.82
C PRO A 100 -2.36 0.76 -19.32
N LEU A 101 -1.30 0.19 -18.72
CA LEU A 101 -1.31 -1.17 -18.17
C LEU A 101 -2.37 -1.35 -17.07
N PHE A 102 -2.69 -0.29 -16.32
CA PHE A 102 -3.69 -0.39 -15.26
C PHE A 102 -5.10 -0.66 -15.78
N LYS A 103 -5.37 -0.47 -17.09
CA LYS A 103 -6.66 -0.81 -17.69
C LYS A 103 -7.04 -2.29 -17.47
N GLU A 104 -6.05 -3.18 -17.40
CA GLU A 104 -6.26 -4.61 -17.18
C GLU A 104 -6.82 -4.94 -15.79
N ALA A 105 -6.67 -4.03 -14.82
CA ALA A 105 -7.17 -4.20 -13.46
C ALA A 105 -8.62 -3.74 -13.26
N PHE A 106 -9.28 -3.20 -14.30
CA PHE A 106 -10.66 -2.71 -14.23
C PHE A 106 -11.55 -3.44 -15.23
N LYS A 107 -12.78 -3.76 -14.81
CA LYS A 107 -13.81 -4.34 -15.67
C LYS A 107 -15.05 -3.46 -15.62
N LEU A 108 -15.50 -3.01 -16.78
CA LEU A 108 -16.74 -2.23 -16.90
C LEU A 108 -17.95 -3.09 -16.48
N GLN A 109 -18.80 -2.56 -15.62
CA GLN A 109 -20.05 -3.20 -15.23
C GLN A 109 -21.24 -2.56 -15.95
N SER A 110 -22.29 -3.35 -16.17
CA SER A 110 -23.49 -2.90 -16.89
C SER A 110 -24.35 -1.90 -16.12
N ASN A 111 -24.09 -1.72 -14.83
CA ASN A 111 -24.82 -0.82 -13.95
C ASN A 111 -24.38 0.66 -14.07
N LYS A 112 -23.55 1.00 -15.08
CA LYS A 112 -22.97 2.34 -15.30
C LYS A 112 -22.15 2.84 -14.10
N LYS A 113 -21.60 1.90 -13.34
CA LYS A 113 -20.57 2.11 -12.34
C LYS A 113 -19.40 1.18 -12.63
#